data_AF-X6GZH4-F1
#
_entry.id   AF-X6GZH4-F1
#
_cell.length_a   1.000
_cell.length_b   1.000
_cell.length_c   1.000
_cell.angle_alpha   90.00
_cell.angle_beta   90.00
_cell.angle_gamma   90.00
#
_symmetry.space_group_name_H-M   'P 1'
#
loop_
_entity.id
_entity.type
_entity.pdbx_description
1 polymer ?
#
loop_
_entity_poly.entity_id
_entity_poly.type
_entity_poly.pdbx_seq_one_letter_code
_entity_poly.pdbx_strand_id
1 'polypeptide(L)' 'MIASDIPTVGVDLYTPDFQMIATGFGCHAVQIESLEQLSRELKEAFKRNRPTLLQIDNDAAMFSGAGVT' A
#
# COMPACT_ATOMS: atom_id res chain seq x y z
N MET A 1 -21.79 -7.36 -25.69
CA MET A 1 -21.41 -6.03 -25.18
C MET A 1 -20.64 -5.35 -26.29
N ILE A 2 -21.30 -4.46 -27.04
CA ILE A 2 -20.69 -3.75 -28.18
C ILE A 2 -19.83 -2.63 -27.57
N ALA A 3 -18.53 -2.64 -27.87
CA ALA A 3 -17.61 -1.59 -27.45
C ALA A 3 -17.99 -0.29 -28.16
N SER A 4 -18.51 0.68 -27.41
CA SER A 4 -18.60 2.05 -27.88
C SER A 4 -17.19 2.59 -28.06
N ASP A 5 -16.93 3.22 -29.20
CA ASP A 5 -15.68 3.84 -29.67
C ASP A 5 -15.32 5.07 -28.82
N ILE A 6 -15.16 4.89 -27.50
CA ILE A 6 -14.81 5.93 -26.55
C ILE A 6 -13.28 5.95 -26.45
N PRO A 7 -12.61 7.00 -26.93
CA PRO A 7 -11.17 7.14 -26.72
C PRO A 7 -10.89 7.21 -25.21
N THR A 8 -9.95 6.41 -24.74
CA THR A 8 -9.50 6.39 -23.35
C THR A 8 -8.68 7.65 -23.05
N VAL A 9 -9.36 8.78 -22.91
CA VAL A 9 -8.73 10.06 -22.56
C VAL A 9 -8.58 10.12 -21.04
N GLY A 10 -7.35 10.08 -20.55
CA GLY A 10 -7.05 10.30 -19.11
C GLY A 10 -6.86 9.05 -18.25
N VAL A 11 -6.45 7.92 -18.83
CA VAL A 11 -6.21 6.67 -18.09
C VAL A 11 -4.73 6.29 -17.92
N ASP A 12 -3.80 7.16 -18.31
CA ASP A 12 -2.37 7.04 -17.93
C ASP A 12 -2.18 7.59 -16.51
N LEU A 13 -2.83 6.94 -15.55
CA LEU A 13 -2.69 7.27 -14.14
C LEU A 13 -1.36 6.68 -13.64
N TYR A 14 -0.35 7.53 -13.57
CA TYR A 14 0.87 7.23 -12.82
C TYR A 14 0.49 6.98 -11.36
N THR A 15 0.85 5.81 -10.81
CA THR A 15 0.72 5.55 -9.38
C THR A 15 1.71 6.45 -8.64
N PRO A 16 1.23 7.44 -7.87
CA PRO A 16 2.12 8.33 -7.15
C PRO A 16 2.83 7.57 -6.02
N ASP A 17 3.99 8.08 -5.62
CA ASP A 17 4.69 7.58 -4.45
C ASP A 17 3.94 8.00 -3.18
N PHE A 18 3.04 7.14 -2.71
CA PHE A 18 2.23 7.38 -1.52
C PHE A 18 3.07 7.52 -0.24
N GLN A 19 4.23 6.86 -0.18
CA GLN A 19 5.13 6.97 0.98
C GLN A 19 5.77 8.35 1.04
N MET A 20 6.26 8.86 -0.10
CA MET A 20 6.81 10.21 -0.19
C MET A 20 5.77 11.26 0.17
N ILE A 21 4.55 11.14 -0.35
CA ILE A 21 3.44 12.05 -0.03
C ILE A 21 3.15 12.01 1.48
N ALA A 22 2.96 10.82 2.05
CA ALA A 22 2.66 10.68 3.48
C ALA A 22 3.78 11.21 4.37
N THR A 23 5.04 10.97 3.98
CA THR A 23 6.21 11.50 4.70
C THR A 23 6.23 13.03 4.65
N GLY A 24 5.89 13.64 3.52
CA GLY A 24 5.74 15.10 3.38
C GLY A 24 4.67 15.70 4.30
N PHE A 25 3.61 14.94 4.62
CA PHE A 25 2.59 15.32 5.61
C PHE A 25 2.97 14.99 7.07
N GLY A 26 4.18 14.49 7.32
CA GLY A 26 4.65 14.16 8.66
C GLY A 26 4.19 12.80 9.18
N CYS A 27 3.60 11.96 8.33
CA CYS A 27 3.26 10.58 8.68
C CYS A 27 4.53 9.72 8.82
N HIS A 28 4.42 8.64 9.58
CA HIS A 28 5.31 7.50 9.43
C HIS A 28 4.80 6.63 8.28
N ALA A 29 5.53 6.53 7.18
CA ALA A 29 5.17 5.69 6.04
C ALA A 29 6.13 4.49 5.93
N VAL A 30 5.59 3.30 5.67
CA VAL A 30 6.38 2.08 5.50
C VAL A 30 5.70 1.11 4.53
N GLN A 31 6.50 0.53 3.63
CA GLN A 31 6.11 -0.63 2.82
C GLN A 31 6.20 -1.90 3.68
N ILE A 32 5.15 -2.70 3.65
CA ILE A 32 5.09 -3.99 4.32
C ILE A 32 5.51 -5.07 3.32
N GLU A 33 6.44 -5.93 3.73
CA GLU A 33 6.97 -7.03 2.94
C GLU A 33 6.63 -8.40 3.54
N SER A 34 6.20 -8.46 4.81
CA SER A 34 5.81 -9.71 5.48
C SER A 34 4.69 -9.54 6.51
N LEU A 35 4.00 -10.63 6.84
CA LEU A 35 2.95 -10.66 7.86
C LEU A 35 3.50 -10.38 9.28
N GLU A 36 4.73 -10.80 9.57
CA GLU A 36 5.41 -10.52 10.84
C GLU A 36 5.73 -9.02 10.96
N GLN A 37 6.20 -8.40 9.86
CA GLN A 37 6.40 -6.96 9.80
C GLN A 37 5.08 -6.23 9.97
N LEU A 38 4.00 -6.65 9.29
CA LEU A 38 2.67 -6.06 9.43
C LEU A 38 2.21 -6.07 10.89
N SER A 39 2.30 -7.23 11.55
CA SER A 39 1.91 -7.40 12.95
C SER A 39 2.69 -6.49 13.89
N ARG A 40 4.01 -6.36 13.67
CA ARG A 40 4.87 -5.46 14.45
C ARG A 40 4.53 -4.00 14.19
N GLU A 41 4.49 -3.58 12.93
CA GLU A 41 4.27 -2.18 12.56
C GLU A 41 2.88 -1.69 12.95
N LEU A 42 1.88 -2.55 12.86
CA LEU A 42 0.52 -2.22 13.31
C LEU A 42 0.49 -1.93 14.81
N LYS A 43 1.18 -2.73 15.63
CA LYS A 43 1.27 -2.50 17.08
C LYS A 43 2.02 -1.21 17.41
N GLU A 44 3.11 -0.93 16.69
CA GLU A 44 3.90 0.28 16.89
C GLU A 44 3.17 1.53 16.37
N ALA A 45 2.35 1.42 15.33
CA ALA A 45 1.55 2.53 14.80
C ALA A 45 0.66 3.16 15.88
N PHE A 46 0.05 2.35 16.75
CA PHE A 46 -0.77 2.84 17.87
C PHE A 46 0.03 3.51 18.99
N LYS A 47 1.34 3.27 19.08
CA LYS A 47 2.22 3.89 20.09
C LYS A 47 2.85 5.18 19.60
N ARG A 48 2.93 5.40 18.29
CA ARG A 48 3.56 6.57 17.69
C ARG A 48 2.69 7.81 17.89
N ASN A 49 3.33 8.93 18.25
CA ASN A 49 2.68 10.24 18.35
C ASN A 49 2.56 10.94 16.98
N ARG A 50 2.31 10.19 15.91
CA ARG A 50 2.11 10.71 14.55
C ARG A 50 1.28 9.72 13.73
N PRO A 51 0.54 10.18 12.71
CA PRO A 51 -0.18 9.29 11.80
C PRO A 51 0.76 8.28 11.15
N THR A 52 0.26 7.08 10.86
CA THR A 52 1.03 6.01 10.24
C THR A 52 0.34 5.51 8.96
N LEU A 53 1.07 5.43 7.87
CA LEU A 53 0.68 4.79 6.61
C LEU A 53 1.43 3.46 6.48
N LEU A 54 0.69 2.35 6.45
CA LEU A 54 1.21 1.03 6.13
C LEU A 54 0.80 0.71 4.70
N GLN A 55 1.74 0.73 3.76
CA GLN A 55 1.48 0.38 2.37
C GLN A 55 1.72 -1.12 2.16
N ILE A 56 0.81 -1.76 1.44
CA ILE A 56 0.83 -3.19 1.17
C ILE A 56 0.48 -3.38 -0.30
N ASP A 57 1.34 -4.07 -1.04
CA ASP A 57 1.03 -4.45 -2.42
C ASP A 57 0.09 -5.66 -2.43
N ASN A 58 -0.94 -5.61 -3.26
CA ASN A 58 -1.97 -6.66 -3.33
C ASN A 58 -1.40 -8.00 -3.84
N ASP A 59 -0.35 -7.95 -4.65
CA ASP A 59 0.37 -9.10 -5.21
C ASP A 59 1.63 -9.47 -4.39
N ALA A 60 1.80 -8.91 -3.20
CA ALA A 60 2.93 -9.23 -2.34
C ALA A 60 3.03 -10.73 -2.03
N ALA A 61 4.27 -11.24 -2.01
CA ALA A 61 4.56 -12.66 -1.81
C ALA A 61 3.96 -13.23 -0.52
N MET A 62 3.79 -12.39 0.52
CA MET A 62 3.21 -12.76 1.81
C MET A 62 1.74 -13.24 1.74
N PHE A 63 1.04 -12.97 0.64
CA PHE A 63 -0.33 -13.44 0.40
C PHE A 63 -0.41 -14.65 -0.53
N SER A 64 0.70 -15.08 -1.13
CA SER A 64 0.75 -16.34 -1.85
C SER A 64 0.66 -17.47 -0.82
N GLY A 65 -0.34 -18.35 -0.95
CA GLY A 65 -0.76 -19.35 0.05
C GLY A 65 0.25 -20.46 0.40
N ALA A 66 1.55 -20.21 0.33
CA ALA A 66 2.61 -21.14 0.67
C ALA A 66 2.89 -21.26 2.19
N GLY A 67 2.09 -20.60 3.05
CA GLY A 67 2.38 -20.46 4.48
C GLY A 67 1.26 -20.83 5.46
N VAL A 68 0.18 -21.49 5.01
CA VAL A 68 -0.82 -22.08 5.93
C VAL A 68 -0.71 -23.59 5.85
N THR A 69 0.08 -24.18 6.76
CA THR A 69 0.06 -25.61 7.09
C THR A 69 -0.22 -25.77 8.57
#